data_AF-A0A397RXN2-F1
#
_entry.id   AF-A0A397RXN2-F1
#
_cell.length_a   1.000
_cell.length_b   1.000
_cell.length_c   1.000
_cell.angle_alpha   90.00
_cell.angle_beta   90.00
_cell.angle_gamma   90.00
#
_symmetry.space_group_name_H-M   'P 1'
#
loop_
_entity.id
_entity.type
_entity.pdbx_description
1 polymer ?
#
loop_
_entity_poly.entity_id
_entity_poly.type
_entity_poly.pdbx_seq_one_letter_code
_entity_poly.pdbx_strand_id
1 'polypeptide(L)'
;MENKREMEEVNIYVLTKIKPPFSEVLFSFLKIKKVSLNSVLKKSDLDRRYVSKFKMKTYRPAKNTVKALSIGLRLNLEETIFFLKSAGYSLSESLVDDLVFMFCIEKEIYNIDEVNQLLYDLGFSILGTVPRE
;
A
#
# COMPACT_ATOMS: atom_id res chain seq x y z
N MET A 1 10.18 -33.94 22.73
CA MET A 1 8.86 -33.57 23.30
C MET A 1 8.72 -32.06 23.47
N GLU A 2 9.78 -31.33 23.87
CA GLU A 2 9.79 -29.85 23.93
C GLU A 2 9.44 -29.15 22.61
N ASN A 3 10.07 -29.52 21.47
CA ASN A 3 9.79 -28.90 20.16
C ASN A 3 8.31 -28.95 19.73
N LYS A 4 7.51 -29.90 20.21
CA LYS A 4 6.09 -30.00 19.84
C LYS A 4 5.23 -29.00 20.62
N ARG A 5 5.56 -28.76 21.89
CA ARG A 5 4.84 -27.81 22.76
C ARG A 5 5.13 -26.37 22.34
N GLU A 6 6.39 -26.05 22.04
CA GLU A 6 6.77 -24.72 21.53
C GLU A 6 6.11 -24.40 20.20
N MET A 7 6.03 -25.37 19.27
CA MET A 7 5.34 -25.19 18.00
C MET A 7 3.83 -24.94 18.17
N GLU A 8 3.21 -25.58 19.16
CA GLU A 8 1.79 -25.38 19.47
C GLU A 8 1.53 -23.98 20.04
N GLU A 9 2.40 -23.50 20.94
CA GLU A 9 2.35 -22.12 21.46
C GLU A 9 2.53 -21.08 20.34
N VAL A 10 3.48 -21.30 19.42
CA VAL A 10 3.67 -20.44 18.24
C VAL A 10 2.43 -20.43 17.36
N ASN A 11 1.83 -21.59 17.08
CA ASN A 11 0.63 -21.67 16.24
C ASN A 11 -0.56 -20.93 16.88
N ILE A 12 -0.78 -21.08 18.18
CA ILE A 12 -1.82 -20.34 18.91
C ILE A 12 -1.54 -18.83 18.83
N TYR A 13 -0.29 -18.40 19.03
CA TYR A 13 0.09 -17.00 18.92
C TYR A 13 -0.18 -16.44 17.52
N VAL A 14 0.19 -17.17 16.46
CA VAL A 14 -0.05 -16.75 15.07
C VAL A 14 -1.54 -16.67 14.78
N LEU A 15 -2.33 -17.70 15.12
CA LEU A 15 -3.76 -17.74 14.83
C LEU A 15 -4.55 -16.64 15.56
N THR A 16 -4.11 -16.24 16.75
CA THR A 16 -4.77 -15.16 17.52
C THR A 16 -4.38 -13.76 17.05
N LYS A 17 -3.25 -13.60 16.35
CA LYS A 17 -2.72 -12.29 15.95
C LYS A 17 -2.81 -12.00 14.45
N ILE A 18 -2.91 -13.04 13.62
CA ILE A 18 -2.90 -12.90 12.16
C ILE A 18 -3.96 -11.91 11.68
N LYS A 19 -3.55 -11.03 10.77
CA LYS A 19 -4.42 -10.03 10.14
C LYS A 19 -4.68 -10.40 8.69
N PRO A 20 -5.73 -9.84 8.06
CA PRO A 20 -6.02 -10.10 6.67
C PRO A 20 -4.80 -9.78 5.77
N PRO A 21 -4.53 -10.59 4.74
CA PRO A 21 -3.47 -10.29 3.79
C PRO A 21 -3.78 -9.00 3.03
N PHE A 22 -2.73 -8.31 2.56
CA PHE A 22 -2.83 -7.09 1.77
C PHE A 22 -3.90 -7.13 0.67
N SER A 23 -3.98 -8.23 -0.09
CA SER A 23 -4.98 -8.39 -1.16
C SER A 23 -6.41 -8.21 -0.65
N GLU A 24 -6.75 -8.83 0.49
CA GLU A 24 -8.09 -8.74 1.08
C GLU A 24 -8.39 -7.32 1.56
N VAL A 25 -7.39 -6.63 2.12
CA VAL A 25 -7.51 -5.22 2.52
C VAL A 25 -7.68 -4.30 1.30
N LEU A 26 -6.93 -4.50 0.23
CA LEU A 26 -7.10 -3.77 -1.02
C LEU A 26 -8.53 -3.94 -1.57
N PHE A 27 -9.02 -5.18 -1.66
CA PHE A 27 -10.37 -5.44 -2.18
C PHE A 27 -11.48 -4.93 -1.24
N SER A 28 -11.26 -4.86 0.07
CA SER A 28 -12.22 -4.24 0.99
C SER A 28 -12.32 -2.72 0.75
N PHE A 29 -11.20 -2.03 0.56
CA PHE A 29 -11.20 -0.60 0.20
C PHE A 29 -11.86 -0.34 -1.16
N LEU A 30 -11.60 -1.17 -2.18
CA LEU A 30 -12.29 -1.07 -3.48
C LEU A 30 -13.81 -1.14 -3.33
N LYS A 31 -14.30 -2.06 -2.48
CA LYS A 31 -15.73 -2.20 -2.18
C LYS A 31 -16.29 -0.99 -1.43
N ILE A 32 -15.60 -0.53 -0.37
CA ILE A 32 -16.04 0.60 0.46
C ILE A 32 -16.09 1.90 -0.37
N LYS A 33 -15.03 2.18 -1.15
CA LYS A 33 -14.92 3.36 -2.00
C LYS A 33 -15.73 3.24 -3.31
N LYS A 34 -16.36 2.08 -3.57
CA LYS A 34 -17.14 1.77 -4.78
C LYS A 34 -16.37 2.03 -6.09
N VAL A 35 -15.09 1.63 -6.13
CA VAL A 35 -14.21 1.80 -7.30
C VAL A 35 -13.68 0.45 -7.78
N SER A 36 -13.39 0.34 -9.08
CA SER A 36 -12.79 -0.87 -9.66
C SER A 36 -11.27 -0.87 -9.51
N LEU A 37 -10.68 -2.07 -9.43
CA LEU A 37 -9.21 -2.21 -9.38
C LEU A 37 -8.54 -1.51 -10.57
N ASN A 38 -9.08 -1.64 -11.79
CA ASN A 38 -8.55 -0.99 -12.98
C ASN A 38 -8.54 0.54 -12.87
N SER A 39 -9.58 1.14 -12.28
CA SER A 39 -9.64 2.58 -12.04
C SER A 39 -8.56 3.03 -11.05
N VAL A 40 -8.37 2.26 -9.97
CA VAL A 40 -7.31 2.54 -8.98
C VAL A 40 -5.93 2.40 -9.60
N LEU A 41 -5.64 1.34 -10.36
CA LEU A 41 -4.35 1.17 -11.03
C LEU A 41 -4.02 2.35 -11.94
N LYS A 42 -5.01 2.81 -12.73
CA LYS A 42 -4.85 3.99 -13.59
C LYS A 42 -4.52 5.26 -12.77
N LYS A 43 -5.21 5.48 -11.66
CA LYS A 43 -4.98 6.63 -10.77
C LYS A 43 -3.69 6.54 -9.94
N SER A 44 -3.11 5.34 -9.85
CA SER A 44 -1.87 5.06 -9.10
C SER A 44 -0.65 5.01 -10.01
N ASP A 45 -0.81 5.29 -11.31
CA ASP A 45 0.22 5.11 -12.34
C ASP A 45 0.84 3.69 -12.31
N LEU A 46 -0.02 2.68 -12.22
CA LEU A 46 0.36 1.27 -12.20
C LEU A 46 -0.18 0.52 -13.43
N ASP A 47 0.64 -0.40 -13.93
CA ASP A 47 0.33 -1.23 -15.08
C ASP A 47 -0.78 -2.27 -14.78
N ARG A 48 -1.59 -2.61 -15.80
CA ARG A 48 -2.59 -3.69 -15.75
C ARG A 48 -2.00 -5.05 -15.40
N ARG A 49 -0.70 -5.28 -15.61
CA ARG A 49 0.05 -6.48 -15.17
C ARG A 49 -0.07 -6.74 -13.67
N TYR A 50 -0.39 -5.73 -12.86
CA TYR A 50 -0.62 -5.89 -11.43
C TYR A 50 -1.97 -6.55 -11.10
N VAL A 51 -2.94 -6.61 -12.02
CA VAL A 51 -4.27 -7.18 -11.78
C VAL A 51 -4.18 -8.66 -11.35
N SER A 52 -3.40 -9.47 -12.06
CA SER A 52 -3.21 -10.89 -11.71
C SER A 52 -2.48 -11.03 -10.37
N LYS A 53 -1.47 -10.18 -10.12
CA LYS A 53 -0.68 -10.17 -8.89
C LYS A 53 -1.54 -9.85 -7.66
N PHE A 54 -2.39 -8.82 -7.71
CA PHE A 54 -3.21 -8.43 -6.56
C PHE A 54 -4.30 -9.44 -6.20
N LYS A 55 -4.68 -10.32 -7.13
CA LYS A 55 -5.57 -11.46 -6.84
C LYS A 55 -4.87 -12.57 -6.05
N MET A 56 -3.54 -12.63 -6.05
CA MET A 56 -2.77 -13.63 -5.30
C MET A 56 -2.59 -13.18 -3.84
N LYS A 57 -3.09 -13.98 -2.89
CA LYS A 57 -2.99 -13.68 -1.44
C LYS A 57 -1.54 -13.58 -0.93
N THR A 58 -0.62 -14.27 -1.62
CA THR A 58 0.81 -14.31 -1.30
C THR A 58 1.59 -13.14 -1.88
N TYR A 59 1.02 -12.36 -2.80
CA TYR A 59 1.73 -11.24 -3.40
C TYR A 59 1.98 -10.14 -2.36
N ARG A 60 3.23 -9.65 -2.34
CA ARG A 60 3.66 -8.54 -1.48
C ARG A 60 4.15 -7.40 -2.37
N PRO A 61 3.36 -6.31 -2.51
CA PRO A 61 3.81 -5.14 -3.26
C PRO A 61 4.96 -4.43 -2.55
N ALA A 62 5.76 -3.67 -3.29
CA ALA A 62 6.76 -2.76 -2.73
C ALA A 62 6.08 -1.56 -2.03
N LYS A 63 6.78 -0.92 -1.08
CA LYS A 63 6.26 0.23 -0.33
C LYS A 63 5.73 1.35 -1.26
N ASN A 64 6.48 1.71 -2.30
CA ASN A 64 6.06 2.74 -3.27
C ASN A 64 4.81 2.34 -4.06
N THR A 65 4.62 1.05 -4.35
CA THR A 65 3.38 0.55 -4.98
C THR A 65 2.20 0.72 -4.02
N VAL A 66 2.38 0.47 -2.72
CA VAL A 66 1.32 0.65 -1.73
C VAL A 66 0.99 2.14 -1.53
N LYS A 67 2.01 3.00 -1.44
CA LYS A 67 1.84 4.47 -1.43
C LYS A 67 1.06 4.94 -2.66
N ALA A 68 1.41 4.48 -3.86
CA ALA A 68 0.70 4.81 -5.09
C ALA A 68 -0.77 4.37 -5.06
N LEU A 69 -1.04 3.16 -4.58
CA LEU A 69 -2.41 2.66 -4.39
C LEU A 69 -3.20 3.50 -3.39
N SER A 70 -2.58 3.98 -2.31
CA SER A 70 -3.23 4.92 -1.37
C SER A 70 -3.67 6.21 -2.07
N ILE A 71 -2.85 6.72 -2.99
CA ILE A 71 -3.22 7.87 -3.85
C ILE A 71 -4.40 7.53 -4.75
N GLY A 72 -4.33 6.42 -5.48
CA GLY A 72 -5.40 6.01 -6.40
C GLY A 72 -6.73 5.69 -5.70
N LEU A 73 -6.68 5.22 -4.45
CA LEU A 73 -7.84 4.97 -3.58
C LEU A 73 -8.34 6.23 -2.86
N ARG A 74 -7.55 7.32 -2.88
CA ARG A 74 -7.81 8.56 -2.12
C ARG A 74 -8.03 8.26 -0.64
N LEU A 75 -7.08 7.55 -0.04
CA LEU A 75 -7.10 7.21 1.38
C LEU A 75 -6.65 8.41 2.21
N ASN A 76 -7.36 8.70 3.30
CA ASN A 76 -6.87 9.63 4.30
C ASN A 76 -5.64 9.06 5.06
N LEU A 77 -5.06 9.83 5.98
CA LEU A 77 -3.84 9.42 6.68
C LEU A 77 -4.02 8.14 7.52
N GLU A 78 -5.12 8.02 8.27
CA GLU A 78 -5.42 6.84 9.09
C GLU A 78 -5.63 5.59 8.23
N GLU A 79 -6.43 5.71 7.16
CA GLU A 79 -6.66 4.65 6.19
C GLU A 79 -5.33 4.22 5.53
N THR A 80 -4.47 5.18 5.18
CA THR A 80 -3.16 4.96 4.56
C THR A 80 -2.21 4.21 5.51
N ILE A 81 -2.15 4.59 6.78
CA ILE A 81 -1.35 3.90 7.80
C ILE A 81 -1.83 2.45 7.95
N PHE A 82 -3.15 2.23 8.05
CA PHE A 82 -3.72 0.89 8.11
C PHE A 82 -3.39 0.07 6.85
N PHE A 83 -3.49 0.69 5.68
CA PHE A 83 -3.23 0.06 4.40
C PHE A 83 -1.78 -0.35 4.22
N LEU A 84 -0.82 0.54 4.54
CA LEU A 84 0.62 0.22 4.54
C LEU A 84 0.96 -0.89 5.52
N LYS A 85 0.36 -0.87 6.71
CA LYS A 85 0.57 -1.90 7.72
C LYS A 85 0.13 -3.29 7.23
N SER A 86 -0.95 -3.38 6.45
CA SER A 86 -1.40 -4.64 5.86
C SER A 86 -0.40 -5.25 4.84
N ALA A 87 0.48 -4.42 4.28
CA ALA A 87 1.59 -4.84 3.42
C ALA A 87 2.94 -5.00 4.16
N GLY A 88 2.98 -4.72 5.48
CA GLY A 88 4.19 -4.79 6.29
C GLY A 88 5.05 -3.52 6.29
N TYR A 89 4.48 -2.37 5.93
CA TYR A 89 5.20 -1.09 5.91
C TYR A 89 4.63 -0.07 6.90
N SER A 90 5.44 0.92 7.24
CA SER A 90 5.05 2.12 7.98
C SER A 90 5.54 3.37 7.25
N LEU A 91 4.96 4.53 7.60
CA LEU A 91 5.53 5.83 7.30
C LEU A 91 6.42 6.25 8.47
N SER A 92 7.59 6.78 8.17
CA SER A 92 8.60 7.19 9.13
C SER A 92 8.83 8.70 9.04
N GLU A 93 8.64 9.39 10.15
CA GLU A 93 8.89 10.85 10.23
C GLU A 93 10.38 11.20 10.12
N SER A 94 11.29 10.22 10.23
CA SER A 94 12.71 10.42 9.97
C SER A 94 13.10 10.29 8.49
N LEU A 95 12.14 9.96 7.62
CA LEU A 95 12.34 9.83 6.19
C LEU A 95 11.61 10.95 5.45
N VAL A 96 12.36 11.78 4.73
CA VAL A 96 11.81 12.96 4.06
C VAL A 96 10.80 12.56 2.96
N ASP A 97 10.99 11.46 2.26
CA ASP A 97 10.04 10.95 1.25
C ASP A 97 8.73 10.43 1.86
N ASP A 98 8.76 9.96 3.11
CA ASP A 98 7.56 9.64 3.88
C ASP A 98 6.85 10.91 4.35
N LEU A 99 7.59 11.93 4.83
CA LEU A 99 7.01 13.22 5.22
C LEU A 99 6.33 13.94 4.05
N VAL A 100 6.97 13.98 2.88
CA VAL A 100 6.40 14.57 1.65
C VAL A 100 5.13 13.83 1.25
N PHE A 101 5.14 12.49 1.33
CA PHE A 101 3.95 11.69 1.06
C PHE A 101 2.83 11.95 2.08
N MET A 102 3.14 12.03 3.38
CA MET A 102 2.16 12.38 4.43
C MET A 102 1.55 13.76 4.18
N PHE A 103 2.39 14.74 3.86
CA PHE A 103 1.95 16.08 3.47
C PHE A 103 0.95 16.04 2.30
N CYS A 104 1.23 15.23 1.27
CA CYS A 104 0.31 15.09 0.14
C CYS A 104 -1.05 14.54 0.57
N ILE A 105 -1.08 13.50 1.41
CA ILE A 105 -2.32 12.92 1.93
C ILE A 105 -3.10 13.92 2.79
N GLU A 106 -2.43 14.62 3.70
CA GLU A 106 -3.04 15.62 4.58
C GLU A 106 -3.57 16.85 3.84
N LYS A 107 -2.94 17.21 2.71
CA LYS A 107 -3.40 18.28 1.82
C LYS A 107 -4.35 17.81 0.72
N GLU A 108 -4.77 16.54 0.77
CA GLU A 108 -5.65 15.91 -0.21
C GLU A 108 -5.12 15.95 -1.66
N ILE A 109 -3.80 15.99 -1.83
CA ILE A 109 -3.11 15.92 -3.12
C ILE A 109 -3.09 14.45 -3.57
N TYR A 110 -4.13 14.07 -4.31
CA TYR A 110 -4.32 12.70 -4.82
C TYR A 110 -4.04 12.55 -6.32
N ASN A 111 -3.49 13.58 -6.96
CA ASN A 111 -2.99 13.45 -8.32
C ASN A 111 -1.59 12.84 -8.28
N ILE A 112 -1.45 11.63 -8.82
CA ILE A 112 -0.17 10.89 -8.80
C ILE A 112 0.96 11.65 -9.50
N ASP A 113 0.66 12.42 -10.54
CA ASP A 113 1.65 13.21 -11.27
C ASP A 113 2.15 14.38 -10.40
N GLU A 114 1.27 15.03 -9.63
CA GLU A 114 1.65 16.09 -8.68
C GLU A 114 2.48 15.54 -7.51
N VAL A 115 2.09 14.40 -6.95
CA VAL A 115 2.84 13.73 -5.87
C VAL A 115 4.24 13.34 -6.38
N ASN A 116 4.31 12.77 -7.58
CA ASN A 116 5.58 12.39 -8.20
C ASN A 116 6.46 13.60 -8.50
N GLN A 117 5.89 14.72 -8.93
CA GLN A 117 6.64 15.96 -9.14
C GLN A 117 7.26 16.45 -7.84
N LEU A 118 6.52 16.49 -6.73
CA LEU A 118 7.03 16.90 -5.42
C LEU A 118 8.17 15.99 -4.92
N LEU A 119 8.03 14.67 -5.09
CA LEU A 119 9.08 13.71 -4.74
C LEU A 119 10.32 13.90 -5.62
N TYR A 120 10.13 14.07 -6.93
CA TYR A 120 11.21 14.24 -7.89
C TYR A 120 11.99 15.53 -7.66
N ASP A 121 11.31 16.66 -7.44
CA ASP A 121 11.93 17.96 -7.18
C ASP A 121 12.81 17.95 -5.92
N LEU A 122 12.52 17.05 -4.98
CA LEU A 122 13.30 16.84 -3.76
C LEU A 122 14.32 15.70 -3.87
N GLY A 123 14.49 15.09 -5.05
CA GLY A 123 15.49 14.06 -5.31
C GLY A 123 15.09 12.65 -4.87
N PHE A 124 13.81 12.38 -4.63
CA PHE A 124 13.30 11.06 -4.24
C PHE A 124 12.72 10.27 -5.41
N SER A 125 12.67 8.95 -5.24
CA SER A 125 12.02 8.05 -6.20
C SER A 125 10.52 8.32 -6.29
N ILE A 126 10.02 8.40 -7.51
CA ILE A 126 8.59 8.50 -7.78
C ILE A 126 7.81 7.26 -7.30
N LEU A 127 6.51 7.44 -7.14
CA LEU A 127 5.54 6.38 -6.91
C LEU A 127 5.04 5.80 -8.23
N GLY A 128 4.47 4.60 -8.17
CA GLY A 128 3.97 3.91 -9.36
C GLY A 128 5.10 3.35 -10.22
N THR A 129 4.79 3.05 -11.48
CA THR A 129 5.75 2.54 -12.47
C THR A 129 5.45 3.18 -13.82
N VAL A 130 6.32 4.08 -14.29
CA VAL A 130 6.34 4.52 -15.70
C VAL A 130 7.45 3.74 -16.42
N PRO A 131 7.25 3.35 -17.69
CA PRO A 131 7.07 4.30 -18.79
C PRO A 131 5.71 4.18 -19.50
N ARG A 132 5.10 5.31 -19.85
CA ARG A 132 4.06 5.40 -20.89
C ARG A 132 4.79 5.43 -22.23
N GLU A 133 4.41 4.57 -23.16
CA GLU A 133 4.80 4.67 -24.58
C GLU A 133 4.34 6.01 -25.17
#